data_AF-A0A1G9EEG1-F1
#
_entry.id   AF-A0A1G9EEG1-F1
#
_cell.length_a   1.000
_cell.length_b   1.000
_cell.length_c   1.000
_cell.angle_alpha   90.00
_cell.angle_beta   90.00
_cell.angle_gamma   90.00
#
_symmetry.space_group_name_H-M   'P 1'
#
loop_
_entity.id
_entity.type
_entity.pdbx_description
1 polymer ?
#
loop_
_entity_poly.entity_id
_entity_poly.type
_entity_poly.pdbx_seq_one_letter_code
_entity_poly.pdbx_strand_id
1 'polypeptide(L)'
;MDEALPPLTFLRYNRPLRGVMIDNQPWFDAQDFCRLIGHRHPQRITRMMEDDQIRTVRFLHASGGEEDAQVINESGIYRALGRYPHPENRSLRRWLNVEVIPALRDAFSTETQQPRRTQMTWASQRVSLLEWQGKLWIPLDSLPWFGTRPLQDTGSGLLRRWLR
;
A
#
# COMPACT_ATOMS: atom_id res chain seq x y z
N MET A 1 19.15 1.42 1.61
CA MET A 1 19.22 1.07 3.05
C MET A 1 17.77 1.05 3.47
N ASP A 2 17.19 -0.14 3.61
CA ASP A 2 15.74 -0.25 3.83
C ASP A 2 15.39 0.39 5.17
N GLU A 3 14.52 1.40 5.12
CA GLU A 3 14.06 2.15 6.28
C GLU A 3 13.24 1.23 7.20
N ALA A 4 13.48 1.33 8.51
CA ALA A 4 12.73 0.55 9.49
C ALA A 4 11.30 1.09 9.58
N LEU A 5 10.31 0.20 9.39
CA LEU A 5 8.90 0.56 9.31
C LEU A 5 8.22 0.33 10.66
N PRO A 6 7.48 1.32 11.21
CA PRO A 6 6.69 1.11 12.42
C PRO A 6 5.44 0.26 12.09
N PRO A 7 5.30 -0.97 12.65
CA PRO A 7 4.15 -1.81 12.34
C PRO A 7 2.91 -1.41 13.15
N LEU A 8 1.74 -1.45 12.51
CA LEU A 8 0.46 -1.39 13.20
C LEU A 8 0.13 -2.77 13.78
N THR A 9 -0.20 -2.84 15.07
CA THR A 9 -0.46 -4.10 15.76
C THR A 9 -1.95 -4.31 15.98
N PHE A 10 -2.48 -5.40 15.47
CA PHE A 10 -3.86 -5.85 15.67
C PHE A 10 -3.90 -7.01 16.67
N LEU A 11 -4.92 -7.09 17.51
CA LEU A 11 -5.04 -8.14 18.53
C LEU A 11 -6.26 -9.02 18.29
N ARG A 12 -6.05 -10.34 18.31
CA ARG A 12 -7.14 -11.33 18.29
C ARG A 12 -6.84 -12.45 19.27
N TYR A 13 -7.72 -12.65 20.26
CA TYR A 13 -7.54 -13.65 21.33
C TYR A 13 -6.15 -13.58 22.00
N ASN A 14 -5.70 -12.38 22.32
CA ASN A 14 -4.37 -12.12 22.90
C ASN A 14 -3.18 -12.57 22.02
N ARG A 15 -3.41 -12.71 20.70
CA ARG A 15 -2.35 -12.93 19.72
C ARG A 15 -2.22 -11.68 18.84
N PRO A 16 -1.02 -11.09 18.73
CA PRO A 16 -0.80 -9.97 17.84
C PRO A 16 -0.76 -10.41 16.39
N LEU A 17 -1.10 -9.48 15.51
CA LEU A 17 -0.82 -9.49 14.08
C LEU A 17 -0.25 -8.13 13.73
N ARG A 18 1.04 -8.08 13.43
CA ARG A 18 1.70 -6.87 12.98
C ARG A 18 1.54 -6.71 11.48
N GLY A 19 1.17 -5.51 11.05
CA GLY A 19 0.94 -5.18 9.65
C GLY A 19 1.52 -3.82 9.26
N VAL A 20 1.88 -3.69 8.00
CA VAL A 20 2.52 -2.51 7.41
C VAL A 20 2.04 -2.35 5.97
N MET A 21 1.94 -1.12 5.49
CA MET A 21 1.65 -0.82 4.09
C MET A 21 2.96 -0.58 3.34
N ILE A 22 3.16 -1.31 2.24
CA ILE A 22 4.33 -1.17 1.36
C ILE A 22 3.80 -1.18 -0.07
N ASP A 23 4.18 -0.18 -0.87
CA ASP A 23 3.72 -0.03 -2.25
C ASP A 23 2.18 -0.06 -2.39
N ASN A 24 1.47 0.54 -1.42
CA ASN A 24 0.00 0.52 -1.34
C ASN A 24 -0.62 -0.88 -1.22
N GLN A 25 0.16 -1.88 -0.81
CA GLN A 25 -0.30 -3.23 -0.51
C GLN A 25 -0.14 -3.51 0.99
N PRO A 26 -1.09 -4.24 1.61
CA PRO A 26 -0.97 -4.66 2.99
C PRO A 26 -0.03 -5.87 3.13
N TRP A 27 0.94 -5.74 4.02
CA TRP A 27 1.90 -6.78 4.39
C TRP A 27 1.78 -7.09 5.87
N PHE A 28 1.90 -8.36 6.23
CA PHE A 28 1.71 -8.85 7.59
C PHE A 28 2.84 -9.76 8.02
N ASP A 29 3.21 -9.69 9.29
CA ASP A 29 4.23 -10.57 9.86
C ASP A 29 3.83 -12.05 9.72
N ALA A 30 4.69 -12.83 9.06
CA ALA A 30 4.42 -14.24 8.80
C ALA A 30 4.42 -15.07 10.08
N GLN A 31 5.21 -14.68 11.09
CA GLN A 31 5.28 -15.38 12.36
C GLN A 31 3.97 -15.21 13.15
N ASP A 32 3.49 -13.99 13.28
CA ASP A 32 2.22 -13.67 13.92
C ASP A 32 1.03 -14.33 13.21
N PHE A 33 0.99 -14.26 11.87
CA PHE A 33 -0.04 -14.93 11.09
C PHE A 33 -0.02 -16.45 11.30
N CYS A 34 1.16 -17.07 11.32
CA CYS A 34 1.32 -18.50 11.60
C CYS A 34 0.73 -18.90 12.96
N ARG A 35 0.98 -18.09 13.99
CA ARG A 35 0.39 -18.29 15.33
C ARG A 35 -1.13 -18.16 15.31
N LEU A 36 -1.70 -17.26 14.51
CA LEU A 36 -3.15 -17.07 14.40
C LEU A 36 -3.85 -18.28 13.76
N ILE A 37 -3.25 -18.92 12.77
CA ILE A 37 -3.79 -20.14 12.14
C ILE A 37 -3.43 -21.42 12.91
N GLY A 38 -2.80 -21.31 14.09
CA GLY A 38 -2.46 -22.45 14.95
C GLY A 38 -1.26 -23.28 14.50
N HIS A 39 -0.45 -22.76 13.56
CA HIS A 39 0.76 -23.43 13.10
C HIS A 39 1.97 -23.02 13.95
N ARG A 40 2.85 -23.98 14.24
CA ARG A 40 4.06 -23.76 15.08
C ARG A 40 5.29 -23.31 14.30
N HIS A 41 5.30 -23.53 12.99
CA HIS A 41 6.49 -23.37 12.14
C HIS A 41 6.21 -22.38 11.00
N PRO A 42 6.51 -21.07 11.20
CA PRO A 42 6.28 -20.06 10.16
C PRO A 42 7.05 -20.33 8.87
N GLN A 43 8.18 -21.05 8.95
CA GLN A 43 8.99 -21.43 7.78
C GLN A 43 8.20 -22.26 6.76
N ARG A 44 7.16 -22.99 7.18
CA ARG A 44 6.30 -23.74 6.24
C ARG A 44 5.39 -22.85 5.43
N ILE A 45 4.95 -21.72 6.00
CA ILE A 45 4.14 -20.74 5.28
C ILE A 45 5.05 -19.98 4.32
N THR A 46 6.18 -19.49 4.81
CA THR A 46 7.10 -18.66 4.01
C THR A 46 7.69 -19.40 2.82
N ARG A 47 8.04 -20.69 2.96
CA ARG A 47 8.54 -21.52 1.83
C ARG A 47 7.51 -21.81 0.74
N MET A 48 6.22 -21.61 1.01
CA MET A 48 5.15 -21.84 0.04
C MET A 48 4.77 -20.57 -0.74
N MET A 49 5.24 -19.41 -0.27
CA MET A 49 4.99 -18.13 -0.90
C MET A 49 5.83 -17.98 -2.16
N GLU A 50 5.26 -17.29 -3.15
CA GLU A 50 5.97 -16.85 -4.35
C GLU A 50 6.74 -15.54 -4.06
N ASP A 51 7.67 -15.16 -4.94
CA ASP A 51 8.55 -14.01 -4.75
C ASP A 51 7.79 -12.67 -4.59
N ASP A 52 6.57 -12.58 -5.13
CA ASP A 52 5.67 -11.42 -4.98
C ASP A 52 4.87 -11.45 -3.67
N GLN A 53 4.75 -12.62 -3.02
CA GLN A 53 3.92 -12.84 -1.83
C GLN A 53 4.69 -12.75 -0.53
N ILE A 54 6.03 -12.74 -0.59
CA ILE A 54 6.90 -12.68 0.58
C ILE A 54 7.99 -11.62 0.41
N ARG A 55 8.26 -10.88 1.49
CA ARG A 55 9.38 -9.96 1.58
C ARG A 55 10.02 -10.01 2.95
N THR A 56 11.26 -9.56 3.05
CA THR A 56 11.92 -9.29 4.33
C THR A 56 11.92 -7.79 4.56
N VAL A 57 11.50 -7.35 5.75
CA VAL A 57 11.45 -5.94 6.14
C VAL A 57 12.05 -5.76 7.52
N ARG A 58 12.40 -4.52 7.88
CA ARG A 58 12.78 -4.17 9.23
C ARG A 58 11.61 -3.53 9.95
N PHE A 59 11.21 -4.10 11.08
CA PHE A 59 10.26 -3.45 11.97
C PHE A 59 10.98 -2.58 12.98
N LEU A 60 10.44 -1.37 13.18
CA LEU A 60 10.85 -0.47 14.24
C LEU A 60 9.91 -0.66 15.43
N HIS A 61 10.45 -1.14 16.55
CA HIS A 61 9.73 -1.23 17.81
C HIS A 61 9.58 0.14 18.47
N ALA A 62 8.52 0.31 19.26
CA ALA A 62 8.32 1.52 20.07
C ALA A 62 9.46 1.76 21.09
N SER A 63 10.20 0.71 21.47
CA SER A 63 11.40 0.80 22.32
C SER A 63 12.66 1.30 21.59
N GLY A 64 12.58 1.54 20.27
CA GLY A 64 13.71 1.93 19.44
C GLY A 64 14.56 0.77 18.92
N GLY A 65 14.18 -0.47 19.20
CA GLY A 65 14.83 -1.65 18.63
C GLY A 65 14.37 -1.90 17.19
N GLU A 66 15.26 -2.39 16.34
CA GLU A 66 14.93 -2.88 15.00
C GLU A 66 14.99 -4.41 14.96
N GLU A 67 14.05 -5.04 14.24
CA GLU A 67 14.09 -6.47 13.96
C GLU A 67 13.82 -6.77 12.49
N ASP A 68 14.56 -7.73 11.92
CA ASP A 68 14.25 -8.28 10.60
C ASP A 68 13.05 -9.23 10.73
N ALA A 69 12.02 -9.01 9.91
CA ALA A 69 10.80 -9.80 9.88
C ALA A 69 10.47 -10.26 8.45
N GLN A 70 10.01 -11.51 8.33
CA GLN A 70 9.43 -12.00 7.07
C GLN A 70 7.95 -11.63 7.04
N VAL A 71 7.56 -10.85 6.03
CA VAL A 71 6.18 -10.43 5.83
C VAL A 71 5.57 -11.09 4.62
N ILE A 72 4.27 -11.34 4.69
CA ILE A 72 3.46 -11.86 3.59
C ILE A 72 2.35 -10.88 3.23
N ASN A 73 2.04 -10.77 1.95
CA ASN A 73 0.96 -9.90 1.49
C ASN A 73 -0.43 -10.59 1.62
N GLU A 74 -1.48 -9.84 1.31
CA GLU A 74 -2.87 -10.33 1.32
C GLU A 74 -3.08 -11.58 0.44
N SER A 75 -2.45 -11.64 -0.73
CA SER A 75 -2.51 -12.80 -1.63
C SER A 75 -1.92 -14.06 -0.97
N GLY A 76 -0.74 -13.92 -0.35
CA GLY A 76 -0.06 -14.99 0.38
C GLY A 76 -0.87 -15.49 1.58
N ILE A 77 -1.53 -14.59 2.31
CA ILE A 77 -2.47 -14.95 3.39
C ILE A 77 -3.58 -15.86 2.87
N TYR A 78 -4.27 -15.47 1.79
CA TYR A 78 -5.37 -16.28 1.27
C TYR A 78 -4.90 -17.61 0.68
N ARG A 79 -3.72 -17.64 0.05
CA ARG A 79 -3.07 -18.89 -0.37
C ARG A 79 -2.85 -19.82 0.83
N ALA A 80 -2.33 -19.30 1.94
CA ALA A 80 -2.13 -20.08 3.16
C ALA A 80 -3.44 -20.57 3.78
N LEU A 81 -4.47 -19.73 3.84
CA LEU A 81 -5.79 -20.12 4.36
C LEU A 81 -6.46 -21.21 3.50
N GLY A 82 -6.26 -21.17 2.17
CA GLY A 82 -6.73 -22.21 1.25
C GLY A 82 -5.96 -23.53 1.42
N ARG A 83 -4.65 -23.46 1.65
CA ARG A 83 -3.81 -24.65 1.88
C ARG A 83 -4.11 -25.34 3.22
N TYR A 84 -4.39 -24.56 4.26
CA TYR A 84 -4.64 -25.04 5.62
C TYR A 84 -6.09 -24.78 6.01
N PRO A 85 -7.04 -25.60 5.51
CA PRO A 85 -8.44 -25.44 5.84
C PRO A 85 -8.67 -25.80 7.32
N HIS A 86 -9.20 -24.84 8.08
CA HIS A 86 -9.64 -25.05 9.45
C HIS A 86 -10.97 -24.30 9.65
N PRO A 87 -11.98 -24.86 10.34
CA PRO A 87 -13.26 -24.18 10.53
C PRO A 87 -13.13 -22.82 11.22
N GLU A 88 -12.17 -22.67 12.13
CA GLU A 88 -11.89 -21.39 12.79
C GLU A 88 -11.29 -20.34 11.83
N ASN A 89 -10.62 -20.76 10.75
CA ASN A 89 -10.02 -19.86 9.77
C ASN A 89 -11.07 -19.03 9.01
N ARG A 90 -12.35 -19.46 9.00
CA ARG A 90 -13.44 -18.63 8.46
C ARG A 90 -13.61 -17.33 9.24
N SER A 91 -13.54 -17.41 10.57
CA SER A 91 -13.63 -16.23 11.44
C SER A 91 -12.39 -15.35 11.32
N LEU A 92 -11.21 -15.95 11.18
CA LEU A 92 -9.96 -15.22 10.92
C LEU A 92 -10.02 -14.48 9.59
N ARG A 93 -10.46 -15.15 8.52
CA ARG A 93 -10.65 -14.53 7.20
C ARG A 93 -11.62 -13.35 7.27
N ARG A 94 -12.74 -13.50 7.96
CA ARG A 94 -13.70 -12.39 8.14
C ARG A 94 -13.07 -11.22 8.88
N TRP A 95 -12.35 -11.49 9.97
CA TRP A 95 -11.66 -10.48 10.76
C TRP A 95 -10.61 -9.72 9.93
N LEU A 96 -9.81 -10.44 9.14
CA LEU A 96 -8.83 -9.83 8.24
C LEU A 96 -9.49 -8.88 7.24
N ASN A 97 -10.59 -9.32 6.61
CA ASN A 97 -11.22 -8.59 5.52
C ASN A 97 -12.04 -7.38 5.98
N VAL A 98 -12.70 -7.51 7.13
CA VAL A 98 -13.66 -6.51 7.61
C VAL A 98 -13.00 -5.51 8.55
N GLU A 99 -11.99 -5.92 9.31
CA GLU A 99 -11.39 -5.08 10.35
C GLU A 99 -9.94 -4.74 10.01
N VAL A 100 -9.07 -5.74 9.84
CA VAL A 100 -7.62 -5.52 9.77
C VAL A 100 -7.19 -4.78 8.51
N ILE A 101 -7.55 -5.30 7.33
CA ILE A 101 -7.11 -4.73 6.05
C ILE A 101 -7.69 -3.31 5.86
N PRO A 102 -9.00 -3.07 6.11
CA PRO A 102 -9.54 -1.71 6.05
C PRO A 102 -8.84 -0.77 7.04
N ALA A 103 -8.67 -1.16 8.31
CA ALA A 103 -8.02 -0.31 9.30
C ALA A 103 -6.56 0.01 8.95
N LEU A 104 -5.82 -0.96 8.41
CA LEU A 104 -4.45 -0.76 7.94
C LEU A 104 -4.39 0.23 6.77
N ARG A 105 -5.34 0.12 5.82
CA ARG A 105 -5.46 1.05 4.68
C ARG A 105 -5.88 2.45 5.12
N ASP A 106 -6.76 2.58 6.12
CA ASP A 106 -7.22 3.86 6.63
C ASP A 106 -6.11 4.61 7.40
N ALA A 107 -5.33 3.88 8.21
CA ALA A 107 -4.16 4.42 8.89
C ALA A 107 -3.15 4.97 7.87
N PHE A 108 -2.84 4.20 6.83
CA PHE A 108 -1.94 4.63 5.77
C PHE A 108 -2.50 5.77 4.91
N SER A 109 -3.80 5.77 4.63
CA SER A 109 -4.45 6.86 3.88
C SER A 109 -4.36 8.19 4.61
N THR A 110 -4.56 8.16 5.94
CA THR A 110 -4.46 9.34 6.79
C THR A 110 -3.04 9.92 6.81
N GLU A 111 -2.02 9.04 6.77
CA GLU A 111 -0.61 9.44 6.80
C GLU A 111 -0.06 9.84 5.40
N THR A 112 -0.57 9.23 4.32
CA THR A 112 0.08 9.29 2.99
C THR A 112 -0.73 10.05 1.91
N GLN A 113 -2.04 10.27 2.11
CA GLN A 113 -2.92 10.79 1.06
C GLN A 113 -3.28 12.28 1.17
N GLN A 114 -2.47 13.12 1.79
CA GLN A 114 -2.63 14.55 1.53
C GLN A 114 -2.00 14.86 0.16
N PRO A 115 -2.79 15.26 -0.86
CA PRO A 115 -2.22 15.76 -2.10
C PRO A 115 -1.30 16.94 -1.78
N ARG A 116 0.01 16.77 -1.99
CA ARG A 116 0.98 17.84 -1.73
C ARG A 116 1.29 18.53 -3.04
N ARG A 117 1.13 19.85 -3.05
CA ARG A 117 1.47 20.66 -4.22
C ARG A 117 2.96 20.98 -4.14
N THR A 118 3.71 20.58 -5.16
CA THR A 118 5.14 20.88 -5.28
C THR A 118 5.42 21.69 -6.55
N GLN A 119 6.55 22.38 -6.60
CA GLN A 119 6.96 23.15 -7.77
C GLN A 119 8.25 22.58 -8.33
N MET A 120 8.28 22.38 -9.65
CA MET A 120 9.49 22.01 -10.38
C MET A 120 9.79 23.09 -11.42
N THR A 121 11.08 23.32 -11.64
CA THR A 121 11.56 24.16 -12.74
C THR A 121 11.91 23.26 -13.92
N TRP A 122 11.23 23.45 -15.06
CA TRP A 122 11.50 22.75 -16.31
C TRP A 122 11.59 23.75 -17.45
N ALA A 123 12.70 23.73 -18.21
CA ALA A 123 12.92 24.61 -19.37
C ALA A 123 12.69 26.11 -19.04
N SER A 124 13.18 26.55 -17.87
CA SER A 124 12.98 27.90 -17.33
C SER A 124 11.53 28.29 -17.00
N GLN A 125 10.60 27.33 -16.98
CA GLN A 125 9.21 27.50 -16.54
C GLN A 125 8.98 26.80 -15.20
N ARG A 126 8.16 27.40 -14.33
CA ARG A 126 7.74 26.79 -13.05
C ARG A 126 6.44 26.03 -13.28
N VAL A 127 6.47 24.72 -13.12
CA VAL A 127 5.30 23.84 -13.26
C VAL A 127 4.84 23.43 -11.86
N SER A 128 3.54 23.61 -11.60
CA SER A 128 2.91 23.09 -10.39
C SER A 128 2.62 21.61 -10.58
N LEU A 129 3.12 20.78 -9.68
CA LEU A 129 2.88 19.35 -9.66
C LEU A 129 2.03 19.00 -8.44
N LEU A 130 1.23 17.95 -8.58
CA LEU A 130 0.59 17.28 -7.48
C LEU A 130 1.37 16.00 -7.19
N GLU A 131 1.99 15.94 -6.02
CA GLU A 131 2.57 14.71 -5.50
C GLU A 131 1.47 13.90 -4.83
N TRP A 132 1.19 12.72 -5.39
CA TRP A 132 0.16 11.82 -4.88
C TRP A 132 0.54 10.36 -5.16
N GLN A 133 0.48 9.52 -4.11
CA GLN A 133 0.85 8.10 -4.17
C GLN A 133 2.27 7.84 -4.72
N GLY A 134 3.24 8.69 -4.36
CA GLY A 134 4.63 8.58 -4.85
C GLY A 134 4.81 8.88 -6.35
N LYS A 135 3.79 9.46 -6.99
CA LYS A 135 3.83 9.89 -8.39
C LYS A 135 3.61 11.40 -8.49
N LEU A 136 4.26 12.02 -9.46
CA LEU A 136 4.05 13.41 -9.82
C LEU A 136 3.00 13.52 -10.91
N TRP A 137 1.93 14.25 -10.64
CA TRP A 137 0.87 14.55 -11.58
C TRP A 137 0.98 16.00 -12.01
N ILE A 138 0.90 16.26 -13.31
CA ILE A 138 0.87 17.61 -13.88
C ILE A 138 -0.58 17.88 -14.34
N PRO A 139 -1.22 18.98 -13.91
CA PRO A 139 -2.48 19.42 -14.49
C PRO A 139 -2.35 19.55 -16.01
N LEU A 140 -3.33 19.06 -16.79
CA LEU A 140 -3.23 18.99 -18.25
C LEU A 140 -3.00 20.38 -18.90
N ASP A 141 -3.58 21.42 -18.32
CA ASP A 141 -3.41 22.84 -18.69
C ASP A 141 -2.02 23.40 -18.38
N SER A 142 -1.31 22.75 -17.45
CA SER A 142 0.06 23.07 -17.03
C SER A 142 1.11 22.21 -17.73
N LEU A 143 0.72 21.30 -18.64
CA LEU A 143 1.67 20.53 -19.43
C LEU A 143 2.51 21.48 -20.30
N PRO A 144 3.85 21.43 -20.22
CA PRO A 144 4.68 22.15 -21.15
C PRO A 144 4.48 21.54 -22.55
N TRP A 145 4.22 22.41 -23.52
CA TRP A 145 3.96 21.98 -24.89
C TRP A 145 5.26 21.56 -25.57
N PHE A 146 5.39 20.29 -25.94
CA PHE A 146 6.53 19.77 -26.71
C PHE A 146 6.32 20.03 -28.21
N GLY A 147 6.56 21.26 -28.66
CA GLY A 147 6.50 21.60 -30.09
C GLY A 147 6.23 23.08 -30.39
N THR A 148 5.94 23.39 -31.65
CA THR A 148 5.38 24.69 -32.03
C THR A 148 3.98 24.81 -31.45
N ARG A 149 3.77 25.79 -30.56
CA ARG A 149 2.47 26.13 -29.98
C ARG A 149 1.46 26.28 -31.14
N PRO A 150 0.37 25.49 -31.20
CA PRO A 150 -0.69 25.79 -32.15
C PRO A 150 -1.17 27.21 -31.84
N LEU A 151 -1.27 28.05 -32.87
CA LEU A 151 -1.84 29.39 -32.77
C LEU A 151 -3.10 29.28 -31.92
N GLN A 152 -3.18 30.12 -30.87
CA GLN A 152 -4.40 30.28 -30.10
C GLN A 152 -5.48 30.76 -31.07
N ASP A 153 -6.24 29.82 -31.61
CA ASP A 153 -7.44 30.16 -32.33
C ASP A 153 -8.46 30.60 -31.28
N THR A 154 -8.59 31.90 -31.10
CA THR A 154 -9.70 32.55 -30.41
C THR A 154 -10.98 32.26 -31.20
N GLY A 155 -11.43 31.01 -31.15
CA GLY A 155 -12.59 30.48 -31.83
C GLY A 155 -13.50 29.81 -30.82
N SER A 156 -14.25 30.63 -30.08
CA SER A 156 -15.46 30.21 -29.38
C SER A 156 -16.34 29.36 -30.30
N GLY A 157 -16.51 28.05 -30.04
CA GLY A 157 -17.47 27.30 -30.87
C GLY A 157 -17.63 25.79 -30.78
N LEU A 158 -16.88 25.01 -29.99
CA LEU A 158 -16.93 23.53 -30.14
C LEU A 158 -17.28 22.70 -28.88
N LEU A 159 -17.81 23.33 -27.81
CA LEU A 159 -18.33 22.62 -26.62
C LEU A 159 -19.87 22.69 -26.47
N ARG A 160 -20.63 22.69 -27.57
CA ARG A 160 -22.12 22.63 -27.54
C ARG A 160 -22.73 21.40 -28.21
N ARG A 161 -21.98 20.31 -28.40
CA ARG A 161 -22.49 19.11 -29.13
C ARG A 161 -22.36 17.77 -28.40
N TRP A 162 -22.28 17.78 -27.07
CA TRP A 162 -22.25 16.54 -26.26
C TRP A 162 -23.23 16.56 -25.07
N LEU A 163 -24.35 17.29 -25.19
CA LEU A 163 -25.50 17.18 -24.27
C LEU A 163 -26.82 17.23 -25.05
N ARG A 164 -27.12 16.16 -25.78
CA ARG A 164 -28.48 15.70 -26.06
C ARG A 164 -28.54 14.19 -25.95
#